data_AF-A0A128A4G1-F1
#
_entry.id   AF-A0A128A4G1-F1
#
_cell.length_a   1.000
_cell.length_b   1.000
_cell.length_c   1.000
_cell.angle_alpha   90.00
_cell.angle_beta   90.00
_cell.angle_gamma   90.00
#
_symmetry.space_group_name_H-M   'P 1'
#
loop_
_entity.id
_entity.type
_entity.pdbx_description
1 polymer ?
#
loop_
_entity_poly.entity_id
_entity_poly.type
_entity_poly.pdbx_seq_one_letter_code
_entity_poly.pdbx_strand_id
1 'polypeptide(L)'
;MSSTAETIYDGFLSNVEKALGKIDVELGLQVMLFERKMPDAYPMVELQIHYKNGTDTASKVSYVRDKYGFLVSGHGQNEILARGNMNIDMLHEIAQDVQIEKLAGSASVASY
;
A
#
# COMPACT_ATOMS: atom_id res chain seq x y z
N MET A 1 -15.25 -1.44 -30.01
CA MET A 1 -15.89 -0.31 -29.29
C MET A 1 -15.97 -0.73 -27.83
N SER A 2 -15.25 -0.05 -26.94
CA SER A 2 -15.36 -0.29 -25.50
C SER A 2 -16.75 0.15 -25.04
N SER A 3 -17.40 -0.58 -24.15
CA SER A 3 -18.74 -0.20 -23.66
C SER A 3 -18.65 1.10 -22.86
N THR A 4 -19.75 1.88 -22.77
CA THR A 4 -19.76 3.11 -21.96
C THR A 4 -19.35 2.86 -20.51
N ALA A 5 -19.68 1.69 -19.96
CA ALA A 5 -19.28 1.29 -18.60
C ALA A 5 -17.75 1.15 -18.47
N GLU A 6 -17.10 0.50 -19.44
CA GLU A 6 -15.64 0.33 -19.46
C GLU A 6 -14.92 1.68 -19.59
N THR A 7 -15.44 2.61 -20.40
CA THR A 7 -14.85 3.96 -20.51
C THR A 7 -14.93 4.74 -19.20
N ILE A 8 -16.03 4.60 -18.46
CA ILE A 8 -16.17 5.20 -17.12
C ILE A 8 -15.19 4.56 -16.15
N TYR A 9 -15.06 3.23 -16.20
CA TYR A 9 -14.15 2.46 -15.34
C TYR A 9 -12.68 2.86 -15.57
N ASP A 10 -12.23 2.93 -16.82
CA ASP A 10 -10.89 3.38 -17.19
C ASP A 10 -10.61 4.80 -16.68
N GLY A 11 -11.58 5.71 -16.84
CA GLY A 11 -11.48 7.09 -16.34
C GLY A 11 -11.40 7.15 -14.82
N PHE A 12 -12.16 6.31 -14.11
CA PHE A 12 -12.09 6.18 -12.66
C PHE A 12 -10.71 5.69 -12.23
N LEU A 13 -10.20 4.60 -12.80
CA LEU A 13 -8.90 4.04 -12.45
C LEU A 13 -7.76 5.05 -12.70
N SER A 14 -7.79 5.76 -13.83
CA SER A 14 -6.77 6.78 -14.14
C SER A 14 -6.77 7.94 -13.13
N ASN A 15 -7.94 8.35 -12.65
CA ASN A 15 -8.03 9.39 -11.63
C ASN A 15 -7.52 8.91 -10.27
N VAL A 16 -7.82 7.67 -9.91
CA VAL A 16 -7.34 7.04 -8.67
C VAL A 16 -5.82 6.86 -8.70
N GLU A 17 -5.26 6.38 -9.81
CA GLU A 17 -3.81 6.22 -9.99
C GLU A 17 -3.05 7.55 -9.76
N LYS A 18 -3.56 8.65 -10.33
CA LYS A 18 -2.98 9.98 -10.12
C LYS A 18 -3.02 10.43 -8.67
N ALA A 19 -4.09 10.09 -7.94
CA ALA A 19 -4.26 10.46 -6.54
C ALA A 19 -3.38 9.61 -5.60
N LEU A 20 -3.23 8.32 -5.90
CA LEU A 20 -2.48 7.36 -5.10
C LEU A 20 -0.96 7.48 -5.27
N GLY A 21 -0.49 7.96 -6.42
CA GLY A 21 0.92 8.23 -6.67
C GLY A 21 1.76 6.95 -6.69
N LYS A 22 2.50 6.67 -5.60
CA LYS A 22 3.34 5.47 -5.49
C LYS A 22 2.58 4.23 -5.00
N ILE A 23 1.34 4.39 -4.54
CA ILE A 23 0.51 3.29 -4.07
C ILE A 23 -0.14 2.60 -5.27
N ASP A 24 0.02 1.29 -5.36
CA ASP A 24 -0.66 0.47 -6.36
C ASP A 24 -2.18 0.64 -6.27
N VAL A 25 -2.82 0.82 -7.42
CA VAL A 25 -4.26 1.11 -7.50
C VAL A 25 -5.09 0.01 -6.88
N GLU A 26 -4.71 -1.26 -7.07
CA GLU A 26 -5.45 -2.39 -6.51
C GLU A 26 -5.39 -2.38 -4.98
N LEU A 27 -4.19 -2.21 -4.41
CA LEU A 27 -4.00 -2.09 -2.96
C LEU A 27 -4.82 -0.92 -2.39
N GLY A 28 -4.70 0.27 -3.00
CA GLY A 28 -5.41 1.45 -2.55
C GLY A 28 -6.93 1.28 -2.56
N LEU A 29 -7.47 0.69 -3.64
CA LEU A 29 -8.90 0.39 -3.75
C LEU A 29 -9.36 -0.63 -2.70
N GLN A 30 -8.58 -1.69 -2.45
CA GLN A 30 -8.92 -2.70 -1.44
C GLN A 30 -8.95 -2.09 -0.02
N VAL A 31 -7.94 -1.30 0.35
CA VAL A 31 -7.87 -0.64 1.66
C VAL A 31 -9.06 0.31 1.86
N MET A 32 -9.30 1.22 0.90
CA MET A 32 -10.42 2.16 0.96
C MET A 32 -11.78 1.43 1.00
N LEU A 33 -11.92 0.30 0.31
CA LEU A 33 -13.14 -0.50 0.34
C LEU A 33 -13.38 -1.09 1.74
N PHE A 34 -12.35 -1.64 2.37
CA PHE A 34 -12.49 -2.25 3.70
C PHE A 34 -12.72 -1.21 4.79
N GLU A 35 -12.05 -0.06 4.75
CA GLU A 35 -12.33 1.06 5.67
C GLU A 35 -13.79 1.51 5.61
N ARG A 36 -14.38 1.58 4.40
CA ARG A 36 -15.80 1.93 4.23
C ARG A 36 -16.73 0.86 4.76
N LYS A 37 -16.35 -0.41 4.67
CA LYS A 37 -17.16 -1.53 5.16
C LYS A 37 -17.05 -1.71 6.67
N MET A 38 -15.94 -1.32 7.26
CA MET A 38 -15.61 -1.50 8.67
C MET A 38 -15.02 -0.20 9.25
N PRO A 39 -15.86 0.80 9.52
CA PRO A 39 -15.38 2.11 9.99
C PRO A 39 -14.68 2.04 11.36
N ASP A 40 -14.93 0.99 12.14
CA ASP A 40 -14.36 0.79 13.48
C ASP A 40 -13.05 -0.02 13.47
N ALA A 41 -12.57 -0.48 12.30
CA ALA A 41 -11.36 -1.31 12.21
C ALA A 41 -10.58 -1.09 10.91
N TYR A 42 -9.25 -1.04 11.01
CA TYR A 42 -8.39 -1.00 9.82
C TYR A 42 -8.19 -2.39 9.22
N PRO A 43 -8.12 -2.51 7.88
CA PRO A 43 -7.87 -3.79 7.23
C PRO A 43 -6.46 -4.31 7.55
N MET A 44 -6.33 -5.64 7.54
CA MET A 44 -5.04 -6.29 7.59
C MET A 44 -4.39 -6.18 6.20
N VAL A 45 -3.22 -5.57 6.13
CA VAL A 45 -2.48 -5.35 4.88
C VAL A 45 -1.18 -6.15 4.89
N GLU A 46 -0.95 -6.88 3.80
CA GLU A 46 0.34 -7.46 3.45
C GLU A 46 1.00 -6.54 2.41
N LEU A 47 1.85 -5.64 2.89
CA LEU A 47 2.47 -4.55 2.14
C LEU A 47 3.84 -4.96 1.61
N GLN A 48 4.04 -4.75 0.33
CA GLN A 48 5.33 -4.82 -0.38
C GLN A 48 5.82 -3.40 -0.62
N ILE A 49 6.98 -3.06 -0.06
CA ILE A 49 7.60 -1.74 -0.22
C ILE A 49 8.83 -1.91 -1.10
N HIS A 50 8.74 -1.42 -2.33
CA HIS A 50 9.85 -1.44 -3.29
C HIS A 50 10.64 -0.13 -3.19
N TYR A 51 11.90 -0.24 -2.81
CA TYR A 51 12.85 0.86 -2.73
C TYR A 51 13.72 0.96 -3.98
N LYS A 52 14.29 2.15 -4.19
CA LYS A 52 15.33 2.41 -5.17
C LYS A 52 16.56 1.54 -4.89
N ASN A 53 17.26 1.15 -5.96
CA ASN A 53 18.54 0.45 -5.88
C ASN A 53 19.53 1.18 -4.96
N GLY A 54 20.20 0.41 -4.09
CA GLY A 54 21.21 0.94 -3.16
C GLY A 54 20.63 1.53 -1.87
N THR A 55 19.32 1.39 -1.64
CA THR A 55 18.71 1.74 -0.35
C THR A 55 19.14 0.74 0.72
N ASP A 56 19.54 1.23 1.90
CA ASP A 56 19.79 0.38 3.06
C ASP A 56 18.47 -0.18 3.62
N THR A 57 18.05 -1.33 3.10
CA THR A 57 16.80 -1.99 3.49
C THR A 57 16.80 -2.45 4.95
N ALA A 58 17.95 -2.75 5.56
CA ALA A 58 18.00 -3.14 6.97
C ALA A 58 17.60 -1.98 7.89
N SER A 59 18.06 -0.77 7.58
CA SER A 59 17.61 0.44 8.27
C SER A 59 16.10 0.68 8.09
N LYS A 60 15.57 0.42 6.88
CA LYS A 60 14.14 0.58 6.57
C LYS A 60 13.26 -0.42 7.32
N VAL A 61 13.68 -1.69 7.40
CA VAL A 61 12.99 -2.70 8.20
C VAL A 61 12.88 -2.25 9.66
N SER A 62 13.97 -1.73 10.22
CA SER A 62 13.98 -1.25 11.61
C SER A 62 13.06 -0.04 11.79
N TYR A 63 13.16 0.95 10.90
CA TYR A 63 12.30 2.13 10.93
C TYR A 63 10.80 1.80 10.84
N VAL A 64 10.38 0.97 9.87
CA VAL A 64 8.96 0.62 9.69
C VAL A 64 8.43 -0.14 10.89
N ARG A 65 9.22 -1.07 11.44
CA ARG A 65 8.88 -1.83 12.64
C ARG A 65 8.72 -0.92 13.86
N ASP A 66 9.68 -0.04 14.09
CA ASP A 66 9.72 0.81 15.30
C ASP A 66 8.66 1.90 15.25
N LYS A 67 8.40 2.47 14.06
CA LYS A 67 7.44 3.56 13.89
C LYS A 67 5.98 3.08 13.89
N TYR A 68 5.69 1.98 13.19
CA TYR A 68 4.31 1.55 12.95
C TYR A 68 3.93 0.27 13.72
N GLY A 69 4.90 -0.42 14.33
CA GLY A 69 4.64 -1.67 15.05
C GLY A 69 4.32 -2.86 14.14
N PHE A 70 4.60 -2.76 12.84
CA PHE A 70 4.31 -3.82 11.87
C PHE A 70 5.25 -5.01 12.02
N LEU A 71 4.78 -6.18 11.59
CA LEU A 71 5.65 -7.33 11.36
C LEU A 71 6.39 -7.10 10.05
N VAL A 72 7.71 -6.85 10.10
CA VAL A 72 8.50 -6.47 8.93
C VAL A 72 9.66 -7.43 8.70
N SER A 73 9.88 -7.81 7.44
CA SER A 73 11.03 -8.60 7.00
C SER A 73 11.62 -8.01 5.73
N GLY A 74 12.95 -8.05 5.59
CA GLY A 74 13.59 -7.76 4.30
C GLY A 74 13.31 -8.87 3.28
N HIS A 75 13.10 -8.49 2.03
CA HIS A 75 12.89 -9.40 0.90
C HIS A 75 13.78 -8.99 -0.26
N GLY A 76 14.73 -9.84 -0.65
CA GLY A 76 15.71 -9.48 -1.67
C GLY A 76 16.58 -8.27 -1.28
N GLN A 77 17.03 -7.50 -2.28
CA GLN A 77 17.97 -6.39 -2.06
C GLN A 77 17.28 -5.05 -1.77
N ASN A 78 16.15 -4.76 -2.42
CA ASN A 78 15.50 -3.45 -2.38
C ASN A 78 14.02 -3.52 -1.99
N GLU A 79 13.58 -4.61 -1.37
CA GLU A 79 12.19 -4.76 -0.97
C GLU A 79 12.09 -5.13 0.51
N ILE A 80 11.06 -4.62 1.17
CA ILE A 80 10.67 -5.09 2.49
C ILE A 80 9.19 -5.46 2.45
N LEU A 81 8.86 -6.52 3.18
CA LEU A 81 7.50 -6.97 3.40
C LEU A 81 7.07 -6.53 4.78
N ALA A 82 5.94 -5.86 4.89
CA ALA A 82 5.35 -5.43 6.15
C ALA A 82 3.93 -5.98 6.26
N ARG A 83 3.55 -6.45 7.45
CA ARG A 83 2.19 -6.91 7.74
C ARG A 83 1.67 -6.22 8.99
N GLY A 84 0.46 -5.67 8.89
CA GLY A 84 -0.20 -4.99 9.99
C GLY A 84 -1.54 -4.40 9.59
N ASN A 85 -2.23 -3.82 10.56
CA ASN A 85 -3.47 -3.08 10.31
C ASN A 85 -3.11 -1.69 9.78
N MET A 86 -3.55 -1.37 8.56
CA MET A 86 -3.16 -0.12 7.88
C MET A 86 -4.39 0.56 7.28
N ASN A 87 -4.40 1.89 7.32
CA ASN A 87 -5.36 2.70 6.60
C ASN A 87 -4.70 3.40 5.40
N ILE A 88 -5.49 4.05 4.55
CA ILE A 88 -5.01 4.72 3.34
C ILE A 88 -4.06 5.87 3.65
N ASP A 89 -4.27 6.59 4.76
CA ASP A 89 -3.42 7.69 5.21
C ASP A 89 -2.03 7.20 5.61
N MET A 90 -1.94 6.06 6.31
CA MET A 90 -0.68 5.41 6.65
C MET A 90 0.09 5.00 5.38
N LEU A 91 -0.61 4.45 4.38
CA LEU A 91 0.03 4.13 3.10
C LEU A 91 0.56 5.39 2.40
N HIS A 92 -0.19 6.50 2.44
CA HIS A 92 0.26 7.78 1.92
C HIS A 92 1.48 8.33 2.67
N GLU A 93 1.50 8.21 4.00
CA GLU A 93 2.63 8.61 4.83
C GLU A 93 3.89 7.80 4.49
N ILE A 94 3.76 6.47 4.37
CA ILE A 94 4.86 5.59 3.96
C ILE A 94 5.35 6.00 2.56
N ALA A 95 4.45 6.24 1.61
CA ALA A 95 4.78 6.62 0.24
C ALA A 95 5.56 7.95 0.12
N GLN A 96 5.55 8.81 1.16
CA GLN A 96 6.36 10.04 1.19
C GLN A 96 7.86 9.78 1.24
N ASP A 97 8.30 8.58 1.64
CA ASP A 97 9.72 8.24 1.61
C ASP A 97 10.27 8.34 0.18
N VAL A 98 11.21 9.25 -0.03
CA VAL A 98 11.83 9.54 -1.33
C VAL A 98 12.60 8.36 -1.92
N GLN A 99 12.96 7.38 -1.10
CA GLN A 99 13.63 6.16 -1.52
C GLN A 99 12.64 5.08 -1.99
N ILE A 100 11.34 5.22 -1.72
CA ILE A 100 10.32 4.29 -2.22
C ILE A 100 9.99 4.62 -3.68
N GLU A 101 9.95 3.57 -4.51
CA GLU A 101 9.47 3.61 -5.89
C GLU A 101 7.99 3.23 -5.98
N LYS A 102 7.59 2.17 -5.27
CA LYS A 102 6.23 1.64 -5.31
C LYS A 102 5.83 0.96 -4.01
N LEU A 103 4.56 1.12 -3.64
CA LEU A 103 3.87 0.30 -2.63
C LEU A 103 2.90 -0.63 -3.35
N ALA A 104 3.00 -1.93 -3.11
CA ALA A 104 2.10 -2.95 -3.65
C ALA A 104 1.66 -3.91 -2.54
N GLY A 105 0.78 -4.86 -2.84
CA GLY A 105 0.37 -5.86 -1.88
C GLY A 105 -1.13 -6.14 -1.92
N SER A 106 -1.66 -6.61 -0.80
CA SER A 106 -3.09 -6.90 -0.68
C SER A 106 -3.63 -6.51 0.69
N ALA A 107 -4.91 -6.18 0.73
CA ALA A 107 -5.65 -5.98 1.96
C ALA A 107 -6.69 -7.10 2.14
N SER A 108 -6.94 -7.44 3.39
CA SER A 108 -7.94 -8.42 3.78
C SER A 108 -8.72 -7.92 4.99
N VAL A 109 -9.90 -8.52 5.17
CA VAL A 109 -10.61 -8.37 6.43
C VAL A 109 -9.76 -9.03 7.50
N ALA A 110 -9.39 -8.29 8.56
CA ALA A 110 -8.81 -8.94 9.72
C ALA A 110 -9.79 -10.02 10.17
N SER A 111 -9.39 -11.28 10.11
CA SER A 111 -10.20 -12.40 10.58
C SER A 111 -10.53 -12.12 12.06
N TYR A 112 -11.77 -11.76 12.34
CA TYR A 112 -12.30 -11.66 13.71
C TYR A 112 -12.36 -13.05 14.34
#